data_AF-A0A7K6AKW2-F1
#
_entry.id   AF-A0A7K6AKW2-F1
#
_cell.length_a   1.000
_cell.length_b   1.000
_cell.length_c   1.000
_cell.angle_alpha   90.00
_cell.angle_beta   90.00
_cell.angle_gamma   90.00
#
_symmetry.space_group_name_H-M   'P 1'
#
loop_
_entity.id
_entity.type
_entity.pdbx_description
1 polymer ?
#
loop_
_entity_poly.entity_id
_entity_poly.type
_entity_poly.pdbx_seq_one_letter_code
_entity_poly.pdbx_strand_id
1 'polypeptide(L)'
;MKRFMVMLNGNINKDPPPTKLLDLAGQLCQNLQSSSPVLEKLVGAMMGCKHKTHFLTNIHVVRACVSVHVHKGQHDRACKLLEYCKAEEKEELVQLWHEIHYQRVMEKHHMDFLTPLQKFRSRRRNPPPISLCPQGLKNRNYSDEVRQQLHRFAAEVTRNPNKKQREGLARDMNLRPSQVYNWFANYRRRQK
;
A
#
# COMPACT_ATOMS: atom_id res chain seq x y z
N MET A 1 -11.86 -8.32 -25.61
CA MET A 1 -12.83 -9.08 -24.78
C MET A 1 -13.34 -10.37 -25.43
N LYS A 2 -14.02 -10.37 -26.59
CA LYS A 2 -14.59 -11.60 -27.21
C LYS A 2 -13.57 -12.74 -27.38
N ARG A 3 -12.41 -12.44 -27.97
CA ARG A 3 -11.29 -13.40 -28.15
C ARG A 3 -10.84 -14.04 -26.82
N PHE A 4 -10.77 -13.25 -25.75
CA PHE A 4 -10.40 -13.75 -24.43
C PHE A 4 -11.46 -14.72 -23.89
N MET A 5 -12.76 -14.39 -23.99
CA MET A 5 -13.82 -15.28 -23.49
C MET A 5 -13.83 -16.63 -24.21
N VAL A 6 -13.63 -16.64 -25.54
CA VAL A 6 -13.50 -17.88 -26.32
C VAL A 6 -12.32 -18.71 -25.82
N MET A 7 -11.18 -18.06 -25.58
CA MET A 7 -9.97 -18.74 -25.13
C MET A 7 -10.08 -19.24 -23.68
N LEU A 8 -10.77 -18.50 -22.81
CA LEU A 8 -11.06 -18.90 -21.44
C LEU A 8 -11.93 -20.17 -21.43
N ASN A 9 -13.03 -20.18 -22.18
CA ASN A 9 -13.94 -21.31 -22.28
C ASN A 9 -13.26 -22.54 -22.91
N GLY A 10 -12.48 -22.35 -23.98
CA GLY A 10 -11.76 -23.43 -24.65
C GLY A 10 -10.64 -24.06 -23.82
N ASN A 11 -10.20 -23.40 -22.75
CA ASN A 11 -9.16 -23.91 -21.84
C ASN A 11 -9.68 -24.13 -20.41
N ILE A 12 -11.00 -24.22 -20.23
CA ILE A 12 -11.60 -24.40 -18.90
C ILE A 12 -11.11 -25.66 -18.19
N ASN A 13 -10.67 -26.69 -18.94
CA ASN A 13 -10.20 -27.95 -18.38
C ASN A 13 -8.66 -28.09 -18.26
N LYS A 14 -7.87 -27.26 -18.94
CA LYS A 14 -6.40 -27.39 -18.95
C LYS A 14 -5.78 -26.73 -17.73
N ASP A 15 -4.97 -27.45 -16.96
CA ASP A 15 -4.25 -26.94 -15.79
C ASP A 15 -2.77 -27.36 -15.88
N PRO A 16 -1.80 -26.42 -15.92
CA PRO A 16 -2.00 -24.96 -15.89
C PRO A 16 -2.68 -24.41 -17.15
N PRO A 17 -3.35 -23.24 -17.06
CA PRO A 17 -3.89 -22.55 -18.23
C PRO A 17 -2.76 -22.11 -19.16
N PRO A 18 -3.01 -21.98 -20.47
CA PRO A 18 -1.98 -21.52 -21.41
C PRO A 18 -1.45 -20.12 -21.03
N THR A 19 -0.14 -19.91 -21.09
CA THR A 19 0.50 -18.62 -20.78
C THR A 19 -0.11 -17.46 -21.58
N LYS A 20 -0.39 -17.69 -22.87
CA LYS A 20 -1.07 -16.70 -23.75
C LYS A 20 -2.42 -16.20 -23.18
N LEU A 21 -3.11 -17.02 -22.39
CA LEU A 21 -4.35 -16.62 -21.69
C LEU A 21 -4.08 -15.71 -20.50
N LEU A 22 -3.06 -16.02 -19.72
CA LEU A 22 -2.64 -15.21 -18.58
C LEU A 22 -2.10 -13.85 -19.04
N ASP A 23 -1.27 -13.84 -20.08
CA ASP A 23 -0.72 -12.60 -20.67
C ASP A 23 -1.83 -11.70 -21.22
N LEU A 24 -2.79 -12.29 -21.94
CA LEU A 24 -3.92 -11.55 -22.49
C LEU A 24 -4.82 -10.99 -21.38
N ALA A 25 -5.01 -11.72 -20.27
CA ALA A 25 -5.73 -11.20 -19.10
C ALA A 25 -5.03 -9.97 -18.53
N GLY A 26 -3.72 -10.05 -18.29
CA GLY A 26 -2.91 -8.93 -17.79
C GLY A 26 -3.02 -7.70 -18.68
N GLN A 27 -2.84 -7.87 -20.00
CA GLN A 27 -2.94 -6.78 -20.99
C GLN A 27 -4.34 -6.15 -21.00
N LEU A 28 -5.41 -6.95 -20.97
CA LEU A 28 -6.77 -6.44 -20.94
C LEU A 28 -7.04 -5.66 -19.64
N CYS A 29 -6.59 -6.16 -18.49
CA CYS A 29 -6.72 -5.47 -17.22
C CYS A 29 -5.92 -4.17 -17.16
N GLN A 30 -4.74 -4.13 -17.78
CA GLN A 30 -3.92 -2.92 -17.84
C GLN A 30 -4.54 -1.84 -18.74
N ASN A 31 -5.14 -2.23 -19.87
CA ASN A 31 -5.70 -1.30 -20.84
C ASN A 31 -7.09 -0.76 -20.45
N LEU A 32 -7.84 -1.50 -19.63
CA LEU A 32 -9.14 -1.06 -19.15
C LEU A 32 -8.96 -0.11 -17.96
N GLN A 33 -9.33 1.16 -18.15
CA GLN A 33 -9.34 2.19 -17.12
C GLN A 33 -10.42 1.91 -16.05
N SER A 34 -10.40 2.71 -14.97
CA SER A 34 -11.30 2.77 -13.79
C SER A 34 -12.61 1.97 -13.90
N SER A 35 -12.96 1.21 -12.85
CA SER A 35 -14.12 0.28 -12.77
C SER A 35 -15.23 0.52 -13.81
N SER A 36 -15.06 -0.06 -15.00
CA SER A 36 -16.04 0.00 -16.09
C SER A 36 -16.87 -1.28 -16.11
N PRO A 37 -18.10 -1.28 -16.64
CA PRO A 37 -18.89 -2.51 -16.79
C PRO A 37 -18.15 -3.62 -17.55
N VAL A 38 -17.26 -3.24 -18.48
CA VAL A 38 -16.39 -4.18 -19.21
C VAL A 38 -15.35 -4.81 -18.29
N LEU A 39 -14.70 -4.02 -17.44
CA LEU A 39 -13.74 -4.50 -16.46
C LEU A 39 -14.39 -5.42 -15.43
N GLU A 40 -15.57 -5.07 -14.94
CA GLU A 40 -16.33 -5.92 -14.02
C GLU A 40 -16.65 -7.28 -14.63
N LYS A 41 -17.09 -7.30 -15.89
CA LYS A 41 -17.37 -8.54 -16.62
C LYS A 41 -16.12 -9.38 -16.82
N LEU A 42 -14.99 -8.75 -17.13
CA LEU A 42 -13.69 -9.42 -17.28
C LEU A 42 -13.23 -10.04 -15.95
N VAL A 43 -13.23 -9.26 -14.87
CA VAL A 43 -12.88 -9.71 -13.52
C VAL A 43 -13.81 -10.84 -13.06
N GLY A 44 -15.12 -10.70 -13.28
CA GLY A 44 -16.10 -11.73 -12.96
C GLY A 44 -15.82 -13.05 -13.68
N ALA A 45 -15.48 -13.01 -14.97
CA ALA A 45 -15.13 -14.21 -15.73
C ALA A 45 -13.84 -14.88 -15.22
N MET A 46 -12.80 -14.11 -14.91
CA MET A 46 -11.54 -14.64 -14.39
C MET A 46 -11.68 -15.22 -12.98
N MET A 47 -12.41 -14.52 -12.10
CA MET A 47 -12.57 -14.95 -10.70
C MET A 47 -13.62 -16.06 -10.53
N GLY A 48 -14.54 -16.20 -11.50
CA GLY A 48 -15.54 -17.26 -11.54
C GLY A 48 -15.06 -18.59 -12.13
N CYS A 49 -13.83 -18.64 -12.65
CA CYS A 49 -13.29 -19.86 -13.25
C CYS A 49 -12.29 -20.59 -12.33
N LYS A 50 -11.98 -21.85 -12.65
CA LYS A 50 -11.05 -22.67 -11.86
C LYS A 50 -9.61 -22.13 -11.84
N HIS A 51 -9.25 -21.32 -12.84
CA HIS A 51 -7.90 -20.76 -13.03
C HIS A 51 -7.63 -19.49 -12.22
N LYS A 52 -8.54 -19.09 -11.32
CA LYS A 52 -8.43 -17.84 -10.55
C LYS A 52 -7.08 -17.63 -9.87
N THR A 53 -6.47 -18.69 -9.34
CA THR A 53 -5.17 -18.61 -8.65
C THR A 53 -4.02 -18.28 -9.60
N HIS A 54 -4.09 -18.75 -10.85
CA HIS A 54 -3.12 -18.44 -11.90
C HIS A 54 -3.28 -17.02 -12.42
N PHE A 55 -4.50 -16.48 -12.45
CA PHE A 55 -4.70 -15.07 -12.81
C PHE A 55 -4.19 -14.10 -11.73
N LEU A 56 -4.29 -14.49 -10.45
CA LEU A 56 -3.84 -13.67 -9.32
C LEU A 56 -2.32 -13.70 -9.07
N THR A 57 -1.55 -14.24 -10.01
CA THR A 57 -0.09 -14.05 -10.07
C THR A 57 0.29 -12.78 -10.83
N ASN A 58 -0.63 -12.22 -11.63
CA ASN A 58 -0.38 -11.02 -12.42
C ASN A 58 -0.88 -9.76 -11.71
N ILE A 59 0.00 -8.80 -11.47
CA ILE A 59 -0.32 -7.56 -10.73
C ILE A 59 -1.43 -6.73 -11.39
N HIS A 60 -1.51 -6.68 -12.73
CA HIS A 60 -2.56 -5.91 -13.41
C HIS A 60 -3.94 -6.53 -13.19
N VAL A 61 -4.02 -7.87 -13.15
CA VAL A 61 -5.26 -8.56 -12.79
C VAL A 61 -5.63 -8.29 -11.34
N VAL A 62 -4.65 -8.36 -10.42
CA VAL A 62 -4.88 -8.03 -9.00
C VAL A 62 -5.41 -6.60 -8.84
N ARG A 63 -4.77 -5.62 -9.50
CA ARG A 63 -5.20 -4.20 -9.50
C ARG A 63 -6.62 -4.03 -10.03
N ALA A 64 -6.96 -4.71 -11.13
CA ALA A 64 -8.31 -4.69 -11.69
C ALA A 64 -9.35 -5.26 -10.70
N CYS A 65 -9.04 -6.39 -10.05
CA CYS A 65 -9.94 -6.99 -9.05
C CYS A 65 -10.13 -6.07 -7.84
N VAL A 66 -9.05 -5.48 -7.32
CA VAL A 66 -9.11 -4.50 -6.23
C VAL A 66 -9.97 -3.30 -6.63
N SER A 67 -9.74 -2.73 -7.82
CA SER A 67 -10.50 -1.58 -8.34
C SER A 67 -12.00 -1.87 -8.40
N VAL A 68 -12.39 -3.03 -8.95
CA VAL A 68 -13.81 -3.46 -9.02
C VAL A 68 -14.42 -3.64 -7.63
N HIS A 69 -13.70 -4.26 -6.68
CA HIS A 69 -14.22 -4.43 -5.32
C HIS A 69 -14.36 -3.10 -4.59
N VAL A 70 -13.38 -2.20 -4.69
CA VAL A 70 -13.40 -0.86 -4.08
C VAL A 70 -14.56 -0.05 -4.65
N HIS A 71 -14.77 -0.03 -5.97
CA HIS A 71 -15.88 0.69 -6.58
C HIS A 71 -17.26 0.20 -6.09
N LYS A 72 -17.37 -1.08 -5.70
CA LYS A 72 -18.58 -1.68 -5.13
C LYS A 72 -18.69 -1.49 -3.61
N GLY A 73 -17.81 -0.73 -2.97
CA GLY A 73 -17.73 -0.59 -1.52
C GLY A 73 -17.29 -1.85 -0.77
N GLN A 74 -16.76 -2.86 -1.48
CA GLN A 74 -16.39 -4.17 -0.94
C GLN A 74 -14.94 -4.20 -0.45
N HIS A 75 -14.56 -3.23 0.39
CA HIS A 75 -13.17 -3.06 0.88
C HIS A 75 -12.61 -4.31 1.54
N ASP A 76 -13.40 -4.99 2.36
CA ASP A 76 -12.94 -6.21 3.05
C ASP A 76 -12.65 -7.35 2.07
N ARG A 77 -13.36 -7.43 0.93
CA ARG A 77 -13.05 -8.40 -0.14
C ARG A 77 -11.77 -8.04 -0.87
N ALA A 78 -11.54 -6.74 -1.13
CA ALA A 78 -10.30 -6.27 -1.73
C ALA A 78 -9.08 -6.57 -0.83
N CYS A 79 -9.17 -6.32 0.48
CA CYS A 79 -8.12 -6.67 1.43
C CYS A 79 -7.84 -8.19 1.44
N LYS A 80 -8.89 -9.01 1.55
CA LYS A 80 -8.74 -10.48 1.49
C LYS A 80 -8.05 -10.91 0.20
N LEU A 81 -8.42 -10.33 -0.94
CA LEU A 81 -7.79 -10.64 -2.23
C LEU A 81 -6.28 -10.41 -2.23
N LEU A 82 -5.82 -9.31 -1.64
CA LEU A 82 -4.39 -9.02 -1.52
C LEU A 82 -3.67 -10.01 -0.59
N GLU A 83 -4.32 -10.49 0.46
CA GLU A 83 -3.70 -11.42 1.42
C GLU A 83 -3.30 -12.77 0.81
N TYR A 84 -4.05 -13.27 -0.18
CA TYR A 84 -3.81 -14.58 -0.81
C TYR A 84 -3.30 -14.51 -2.26
N CYS A 85 -3.18 -13.32 -2.86
CA CYS A 85 -2.64 -13.20 -4.21
C CYS A 85 -1.17 -13.66 -4.26
N LYS A 86 -0.74 -14.11 -5.44
CA LYS A 86 0.61 -14.65 -5.66
C LYS A 86 1.48 -13.73 -6.52
N ALA A 87 1.05 -12.48 -6.72
CA ALA A 87 1.85 -11.48 -7.42
C ALA A 87 3.15 -11.18 -6.64
N GLU A 88 4.23 -10.95 -7.39
CA GLU A 88 5.58 -10.83 -6.85
C GLU A 88 5.92 -9.37 -6.48
N GLU A 89 5.22 -8.41 -7.06
CA GLU A 89 5.42 -6.97 -6.93
C GLU A 89 4.96 -6.44 -5.55
N LYS A 90 5.72 -6.78 -4.50
CA LYS A 90 5.35 -6.48 -3.09
C LYS A 90 5.11 -5.01 -2.82
N GLU A 91 5.92 -4.10 -3.39
CA GLU A 91 5.75 -2.66 -3.24
C GLU A 91 4.40 -2.18 -3.78
N GLU A 92 3.97 -2.71 -4.94
CA GLU A 92 2.68 -2.37 -5.55
C GLU A 92 1.50 -2.92 -4.73
N LEU A 93 1.63 -4.16 -4.23
CA LEU A 93 0.58 -4.75 -3.39
C LEU A 93 0.39 -3.98 -2.07
N VAL A 94 1.50 -3.54 -1.45
CA VAL A 94 1.45 -2.67 -0.27
C VAL A 94 0.82 -1.32 -0.60
N GLN A 95 1.08 -0.78 -1.79
CA GLN A 95 0.44 0.46 -2.24
C GLN A 95 -1.07 0.28 -2.42
N LEU A 96 -1.52 -0.81 -3.03
CA LEU A 96 -2.95 -1.14 -3.15
C LEU A 96 -3.63 -1.30 -1.79
N TRP A 97 -2.97 -1.97 -0.84
CA TRP A 97 -3.47 -2.07 0.54
C TRP A 97 -3.75 -0.68 1.14
N HIS A 98 -2.80 0.23 1.01
CA HIS A 98 -2.99 1.61 1.48
C HIS A 98 -4.13 2.32 0.75
N GLU A 99 -4.26 2.14 -0.57
CA GLU A 99 -5.32 2.75 -1.37
C GLU A 99 -6.71 2.28 -0.96
N ILE A 100 -6.91 0.98 -0.71
CA ILE A 100 -8.18 0.44 -0.19
C ILE A 100 -8.56 1.14 1.12
N HIS A 101 -7.62 1.25 2.06
CA HIS A 101 -7.89 1.90 3.34
C HIS A 101 -8.07 3.42 3.22
N TYR A 102 -7.45 4.07 2.23
CA TYR A 102 -7.72 5.48 1.96
C TYR A 102 -9.14 5.68 1.43
N GLN A 103 -9.56 4.87 0.47
CA GLN A 103 -10.91 4.90 -0.10
C GLN A 103 -11.96 4.65 0.99
N ARG A 104 -11.78 3.64 1.83
CA ARG A 104 -12.66 3.37 2.98
C ARG A 104 -12.80 4.55 3.94
N VAL A 105 -11.71 5.29 4.20
CA VAL A 105 -11.74 6.47 5.08
C VAL A 105 -12.42 7.65 4.38
N MET A 106 -12.16 7.85 3.09
CA MET A 106 -12.77 8.88 2.27
C MET A 106 -14.29 8.69 2.18
N GLU A 107 -14.76 7.47 1.90
CA GLU A 107 -16.18 7.12 1.89
C GLU A 107 -16.83 7.36 3.26
N LYS A 108 -16.20 6.88 4.35
CA LYS A 108 -16.74 7.03 5.71
C LYS A 108 -16.94 8.51 6.10
N HIS A 109 -16.10 9.40 5.61
CA HIS A 109 -16.12 10.81 5.96
C HIS A 109 -16.65 11.71 4.84
N HIS A 110 -17.16 11.13 3.75
CA HIS A 110 -17.63 11.85 2.56
C HIS A 110 -16.62 12.90 2.06
N MET A 111 -15.36 12.49 1.90
CA MET A 111 -14.26 13.33 1.45
C MET A 111 -13.68 12.81 0.12
N ASP A 112 -13.30 13.71 -0.78
CA ASP A 112 -12.68 13.33 -2.06
C ASP A 112 -11.16 13.13 -1.96
N PHE A 113 -10.53 13.61 -0.88
CA PHE A 113 -9.09 13.47 -0.69
C PHE A 113 -8.70 13.36 0.79
N LEU A 114 -7.54 12.75 1.04
CA LEU A 114 -6.91 12.71 2.37
C LEU A 114 -5.64 13.55 2.39
N THR A 115 -5.50 14.38 3.42
CA THR A 115 -4.25 15.09 3.74
C THR A 115 -3.11 14.09 4.01
N PRO A 116 -1.83 14.49 3.85
CA PRO A 116 -0.69 13.64 4.19
C PRO A 116 -0.73 13.07 5.61
N LEU A 117 -1.23 13.85 6.58
CA LEU A 117 -1.40 13.42 7.97
C LEU A 117 -2.49 12.35 8.12
N GLN A 118 -3.63 12.50 7.44
CA GLN A 118 -4.68 11.48 7.43
C GLN A 118 -4.20 10.19 6.78
N LYS A 119 -3.50 10.25 5.64
CA LYS A 119 -2.88 9.08 5.00
C LYS A 119 -1.87 8.40 5.94
N PHE A 120 -1.04 9.18 6.64
CA PHE A 120 -0.13 8.64 7.65
C PHE A 120 -0.88 7.92 8.79
N ARG A 121 -1.93 8.54 9.35
CA ARG A 121 -2.75 7.94 10.42
C ARG A 121 -3.46 6.67 9.95
N SER A 122 -3.97 6.66 8.71
CA SER A 122 -4.63 5.48 8.13
C SER A 122 -3.64 4.31 8.01
N ARG A 123 -2.44 4.54 7.45
CA ARG A 123 -1.39 3.50 7.39
C ARG A 123 -0.98 2.97 8.76
N ARG A 124 -0.92 3.85 9.76
CA ARG A 124 -0.58 3.43 11.14
C ARG A 124 -1.68 2.57 11.77
N ARG A 125 -2.94 2.85 11.46
CA ARG A 125 -4.10 2.10 11.98
C ARG A 125 -4.29 0.77 11.23
N ASN A 126 -3.95 0.74 9.95
CA ASN A 126 -4.17 -0.39 9.06
C ASN A 126 -2.85 -0.84 8.42
N PRO A 127 -1.91 -1.42 9.20
CA PRO A 127 -0.65 -1.90 8.65
C PRO A 127 -0.91 -3.04 7.63
N PRO A 128 -0.12 -3.14 6.55
CA PRO A 128 -0.18 -4.28 5.65
C PRO A 128 0.04 -5.60 6.40
N PRO A 129 -0.64 -6.69 6.01
CA PRO A 129 -0.45 -8.01 6.60
C PRO A 129 0.94 -8.58 6.26
N ILE A 130 1.37 -9.55 7.06
CA ILE A 130 2.68 -10.23 6.91
C ILE A 130 2.85 -10.86 5.52
N SER A 131 1.75 -11.31 4.89
CA SER A 131 1.76 -11.86 3.53
C SER A 131 2.22 -10.86 2.46
N LEU A 132 1.98 -9.56 2.69
CA LEU A 132 2.43 -8.47 1.82
C LEU A 132 3.77 -7.89 2.25
N CYS A 133 4.05 -7.88 3.54
CA CYS A 133 5.27 -7.29 4.11
C CYS A 133 5.87 -8.21 5.20
N PRO A 134 6.65 -9.24 4.81
CA PRO A 134 7.17 -10.25 5.75
C PRO A 134 8.10 -9.66 6.82
N GLN A 135 8.90 -8.67 6.46
CA GLN A 135 9.81 -7.97 7.39
C GLN A 135 9.09 -6.93 8.26
N GLY A 136 7.77 -6.78 8.09
CA GLY A 136 6.98 -5.75 8.72
C GLY A 136 7.31 -4.34 8.25
N LEU A 137 6.49 -3.37 8.66
CA LEU A 137 6.77 -1.97 8.38
C LEU A 137 8.05 -1.54 9.14
N LYS A 138 9.01 -0.95 8.42
CA LYS A 138 10.22 -0.37 9.02
C LYS A 138 9.85 0.50 10.22
N ASN A 139 10.43 0.20 11.39
CA ASN A 139 10.25 1.02 12.58
C ASN A 139 10.81 2.42 12.32
N ARG A 140 9.93 3.43 12.36
CA ARG A 140 10.32 4.83 12.13
C ARG A 140 10.70 5.56 13.42
N ASN A 141 10.59 4.88 14.57
CA ASN A 141 11.00 5.45 15.83
C ASN A 141 12.52 5.45 15.93
N TYR A 142 13.06 6.49 16.57
CA TYR A 142 14.45 6.53 16.95
C TYR A 142 14.76 5.42 17.97
N SER A 143 15.99 4.89 17.92
CA SER A 143 16.50 3.99 18.96
C SER A 143 16.42 4.66 20.33
N ASP A 144 16.41 3.85 21.40
CA ASP A 144 16.42 4.38 22.77
C ASP A 144 17.61 5.32 23.01
N GLU A 145 18.79 4.96 22.49
CA GLU A 145 20.00 5.78 22.58
C GLU A 145 19.83 7.17 21.96
N VAL A 146 19.37 7.24 20.71
CA VAL A 146 19.11 8.50 20.02
C VAL A 146 18.05 9.33 20.76
N ARG A 147 17.00 8.67 21.28
CA ARG A 147 15.98 9.36 22.08
C ARG A 147 16.60 9.97 23.34
N GLN A 148 17.39 9.21 24.09
CA GLN A 148 18.03 9.67 25.31
C GLN A 148 18.99 10.84 25.04
N GLN A 149 19.81 10.76 24.00
CA GLN A 149 20.73 11.85 23.64
C GLN A 149 20.00 13.13 23.25
N LEU A 150 18.94 13.05 22.43
CA LEU A 150 18.12 14.21 22.09
C LEU A 150 17.44 14.82 23.31
N HIS A 151 16.91 13.99 24.22
CA HIS A 151 16.32 14.44 25.47
C HIS A 151 17.34 15.12 26.39
N ARG A 152 18.52 14.50 26.56
CA ARG A 152 19.63 15.04 27.35
C ARG A 152 20.04 16.42 26.84
N PHE A 153 20.29 16.55 25.53
CA PHE A 153 20.65 17.83 24.93
C PHE A 153 19.55 18.89 25.15
N ALA A 154 18.28 18.51 25.00
CA ALA A 154 17.16 19.44 25.19
C ALA A 154 17.02 19.92 26.64
N ALA A 155 17.40 19.08 27.61
CA ALA A 155 17.35 19.38 29.04
C ALA A 155 18.57 20.18 29.52
N GLU A 156 19.77 19.77 29.08
CA GLU A 156 21.05 20.29 29.60
C GLU A 156 21.60 21.46 28.78
N VAL A 157 21.28 21.56 27.49
CA VAL A 157 21.87 22.57 26.59
C VAL A 157 20.83 23.58 26.11
N THR A 158 19.88 23.15 25.27
CA THR A 158 18.84 24.05 24.76
C THR A 158 17.69 23.30 24.06
N ARG A 159 16.48 23.84 24.20
CA ARG A 159 15.28 23.41 23.44
C ARG A 159 15.24 23.98 22.01
N ASN A 160 16.10 24.95 21.69
CA ASN A 160 16.14 25.68 20.42
C ASN A 160 17.52 25.61 19.75
N PRO A 161 18.01 24.42 19.35
CA PRO A 161 19.32 24.29 18.76
C PRO A 161 19.43 25.08 17.44
N ASN A 162 20.53 25.81 17.28
CA ASN A 162 20.86 26.52 16.05
C ASN A 162 21.29 25.55 14.93
N LYS A 163 21.55 26.07 13.71
CA LYS A 163 21.91 25.23 12.55
C LYS A 163 23.13 24.33 12.83
N LYS A 164 24.21 24.89 13.37
CA LYS A 164 25.46 24.17 13.68
C LYS A 164 25.24 23.06 14.71
N GLN A 165 24.48 23.34 15.77
CA GLN A 165 24.14 22.34 16.79
C GLN A 165 23.30 21.20 16.21
N ARG A 166 22.31 21.51 15.35
CA ARG A 166 21.48 20.50 14.69
C ARG A 166 22.30 19.61 13.76
N GLU A 167 23.26 20.19 13.04
CA GLU A 167 24.16 19.45 12.14
C GLU A 167 25.13 18.55 12.91
N GLY A 168 25.66 19.01 14.05
CA GLY A 168 26.48 18.19 14.95
C GLY A 168 25.71 17.00 15.49
N LEU A 169 24.55 17.24 16.12
CA LEU A 169 23.66 16.20 16.61
C LEU A 169 23.27 15.19 15.52
N ALA A 170 22.99 15.68 14.31
CA ALA A 170 22.65 14.82 13.19
C ALA A 170 23.81 13.88 12.81
N ARG A 171 25.04 14.40 12.81
CA ARG A 171 26.24 13.59 12.53
C ARG A 171 26.47 12.55 13.62
N ASP A 172 26.41 12.95 14.88
CA ASP A 172 26.73 12.09 16.03
C ASP A 172 25.74 10.91 16.15
N MET A 173 24.46 11.14 15.82
CA MET A 173 23.40 10.15 15.91
C MET A 173 23.08 9.44 14.59
N ASN A 174 23.88 9.67 13.53
CA ASN A 174 23.61 9.19 12.17
C ASN A 174 22.16 9.48 11.68
N LEU A 175 21.72 10.71 11.91
CA LEU A 175 20.42 11.23 11.49
C LEU A 175 20.59 12.28 10.39
N ARG A 176 19.50 12.58 9.67
CA ARG A 176 19.43 13.77 8.83
C ARG A 176 19.20 15.02 9.69
N PRO A 177 19.76 16.19 9.34
CA PRO A 177 19.47 17.44 10.06
C PRO A 177 17.97 17.77 10.17
N SER A 178 17.18 17.39 9.16
CA SER A 178 15.71 17.55 9.19
C SER A 178 15.02 16.66 10.24
N GLN A 179 15.57 15.47 10.54
CA GLN A 179 15.08 14.58 11.59
C GLN A 179 15.28 15.20 12.97
N VAL A 180 16.46 15.77 13.22
CA VAL A 180 16.77 16.51 14.46
C VAL A 180 15.89 17.74 14.58
N TYR A 181 15.78 18.55 13.53
CA TYR A 181 14.89 19.72 13.49
C TYR A 181 13.44 19.36 13.86
N ASN A 182 12.89 18.32 13.22
CA ASN A 182 11.52 17.88 13.46
C ASN A 182 11.32 17.34 14.88
N TRP A 183 12.32 16.66 15.44
CA TRP A 183 12.25 16.19 16.82
C TRP A 183 12.17 17.37 17.80
N PHE A 184 13.05 18.37 17.69
CA PHE A 184 13.02 19.54 18.57
C PHE A 184 11.75 20.39 18.39
N ALA A 185 11.26 20.53 17.16
CA ALA A 185 9.98 21.20 16.90
C ALA A 185 8.81 20.49 17.59
N ASN A 186 8.78 19.15 17.53
CA ASN A 186 7.75 18.35 18.22
C ASN A 186 7.92 18.34 19.74
N TYR A 187 9.16 18.28 20.23
CA TYR A 187 9.49 18.36 21.64
C TYR A 187 8.91 19.66 22.25
N ARG A 188 9.22 20.82 21.66
CA ARG A 188 8.69 22.11 22.12
C ARG A 188 7.16 22.18 22.09
N ARG A 189 6.51 21.64 21.06
CA ARG A 189 5.04 21.60 20.98
C ARG A 189 4.38 20.80 22.09
N ARG A 190 5.05 19.77 22.62
CA ARG A 190 4.54 18.92 23.71
C ARG A 190 4.83 19.47 25.10
N GLN A 191 5.69 20.48 25.20
CA GLN A 191 6.05 21.15 26.46
C GLN A 191 5.24 22.44 26.69
N LYS A 192 4.35 22.78 25.74
CA LYS A 192 3.30 23.78 25.91
C LYS A 192 2.05 23.09 26.38
#